data_AF-A0A2R3MY38-F1
#
_entry.id   AF-A0A2R3MY38-F1
#
_cell.length_a   1.000
_cell.length_b   1.000
_cell.length_c   1.000
_cell.angle_alpha   90.00
_cell.angle_beta   90.00
_cell.angle_gamma   90.00
#
_symmetry.space_group_name_H-M   'P 1'
#
loop_
_entity.id
_entity.type
_entity.pdbx_description
1 polymer ?
#
loop_
_entity_poly.entity_id
_entity_poly.type
_entity_poly.pdbx_seq_one_letter_code
_entity_poly.pdbx_strand_id
1 'polypeptide(L)'
;MATWIAHMRIADYFMKRYEMLNNAEFLVGNIAPDCGVPNEDWSVFTPGKEITHWHKKGSAEIDAEDFRQKYLQVKDDKYPFYLGYYFHLLTDIAWSEFYRRKKAEPLYAEGLAKDPKFIWTIKEDWYGQDFVFLQKNPDFVFFTVFAPIKSFANRYFDFYPAEAFSRQIGYITEFYLSAAVENREFPYLSAAEMDSFVAETAVWIEREWQKQQEEAL
;
A
#
# COMPACT_ATOMS: atom_id res chain seq x y z
N MET A 1 -0.32 -0.18 8.12
CA MET A 1 0.01 -0.52 6.74
C MET A 1 -0.99 -1.54 6.25
N ALA A 2 -1.70 -1.17 5.19
CA ALA A 2 -2.59 -2.06 4.46
C ALA A 2 -1.78 -3.17 3.76
N THR A 3 -2.45 -4.11 3.11
CA THR A 3 -1.75 -5.11 2.29
C THR A 3 -1.31 -4.51 0.95
N TRP A 4 -0.29 -5.10 0.31
CA TRP A 4 0.18 -4.64 -1.00
C TRP A 4 -0.92 -4.70 -2.05
N ILE A 5 -1.76 -5.74 -2.04
CA ILE A 5 -2.88 -5.82 -2.99
C ILE A 5 -3.97 -4.79 -2.65
N ALA A 6 -4.23 -4.44 -1.40
CA ALA A 6 -5.13 -3.32 -1.09
C ALA A 6 -4.62 -1.99 -1.70
N HIS A 7 -3.32 -1.69 -1.58
CA HIS A 7 -2.72 -0.53 -2.24
C HIS A 7 -2.86 -0.60 -3.77
N MET A 8 -2.54 -1.74 -4.38
CA MET A 8 -2.66 -1.92 -5.83
C MET A 8 -4.11 -1.84 -6.31
N ARG A 9 -5.09 -2.27 -5.51
CA ARG A 9 -6.52 -2.20 -5.86
C ARG A 9 -7.00 -0.76 -5.90
N ILE A 10 -6.53 0.06 -4.97
CA ILE A 10 -6.77 1.51 -4.97
C ILE A 10 -6.05 2.14 -6.17
N ALA A 11 -4.79 1.79 -6.44
CA ALA A 11 -4.06 2.29 -7.61
C ALA A 11 -4.78 1.95 -8.93
N ASP A 12 -5.24 0.71 -9.10
CA ASP A 12 -5.98 0.22 -10.27
C ASP A 12 -7.26 1.03 -10.54
N TYR A 13 -7.98 1.44 -9.50
CA TYR A 13 -9.13 2.35 -9.62
C TYR A 13 -8.75 3.65 -10.36
N PHE A 14 -7.62 4.27 -9.98
CA PHE A 14 -7.16 5.50 -10.60
C PHE A 14 -6.57 5.27 -12.00
N MET A 15 -5.78 4.21 -12.20
CA MET A 15 -5.20 3.86 -13.49
C MET A 15 -6.27 3.65 -14.57
N LYS A 16 -7.41 3.07 -14.22
CA LYS A 16 -8.55 2.86 -15.13
C LYS A 16 -9.31 4.15 -15.47
N ARG A 17 -9.23 5.18 -14.64
CA ARG A 17 -10.00 6.43 -14.78
C ARG A 17 -9.19 7.58 -15.35
N TYR A 18 -7.88 7.57 -15.11
CA TYR A 18 -6.98 8.66 -15.45
C TYR A 18 -5.81 8.12 -16.28
N GLU A 19 -5.84 8.39 -17.58
CA GLU A 19 -4.83 7.89 -18.53
C GLU A 19 -3.39 8.26 -18.10
N MET A 20 -3.19 9.47 -17.57
CA MET A 20 -1.89 9.93 -17.07
C MET A 20 -1.32 9.09 -15.91
N LEU A 21 -2.14 8.28 -15.24
CA LEU A 21 -1.75 7.42 -14.12
C LEU A 21 -1.57 5.96 -14.54
N ASN A 22 -1.98 5.59 -15.76
CA ASN A 22 -1.85 4.23 -16.26
C ASN A 22 -0.40 3.92 -16.71
N ASN A 23 0.53 3.94 -15.75
CA ASN A 23 1.94 3.66 -15.95
C ASN A 23 2.57 2.95 -14.74
N ALA A 24 3.76 2.38 -14.94
CA ALA A 24 4.47 1.65 -13.90
C ALA A 24 4.94 2.57 -12.77
N GLU A 25 5.30 3.82 -13.07
CA GLU A 25 5.77 4.79 -12.08
C GLU A 25 4.74 5.03 -10.98
N PHE A 26 3.47 5.24 -11.34
CA PHE A 26 2.38 5.42 -10.37
C PHE A 26 2.14 4.16 -9.52
N LEU A 27 2.15 2.98 -10.14
CA LEU A 27 1.93 1.73 -9.43
C LEU A 27 3.09 1.38 -8.49
N VAL A 28 4.33 1.58 -8.91
CA VAL A 28 5.52 1.37 -8.07
C VAL A 28 5.59 2.44 -6.97
N GLY A 29 5.19 3.68 -7.27
CA GLY A 29 5.02 4.74 -6.28
C GLY A 29 4.10 4.31 -5.13
N ASN A 30 2.99 3.63 -5.43
CA ASN A 30 2.06 3.09 -4.42
C ASN A 30 2.66 1.98 -3.53
N ILE A 31 3.82 1.42 -3.89
CA ILE A 31 4.52 0.40 -3.10
C ILE A 31 5.79 0.96 -2.46
N ALA A 32 6.28 2.10 -2.95
CA ALA A 32 7.55 2.67 -2.55
C ALA A 32 7.73 2.87 -1.03
N PRO A 33 6.73 3.25 -0.21
CA PRO A 33 6.89 3.33 1.25
C PRO A 33 7.27 2.00 1.92
N ASP A 34 6.94 0.87 1.30
CA ASP A 34 7.24 -0.48 1.79
C ASP A 34 8.57 -1.04 1.25
N CYS A 35 9.38 -0.23 0.58
CA CYS A 35 10.62 -0.67 -0.07
C CYS A 35 11.88 -0.58 0.80
N GLY A 36 11.76 -0.23 2.09
CA GLY A 36 12.86 -0.30 3.05
C GLY A 36 13.58 -1.64 2.97
N VAL A 37 14.91 -1.65 3.00
CA VAL A 37 15.71 -2.88 2.86
C VAL A 37 15.75 -3.61 4.20
N PRO A 38 15.24 -4.84 4.31
CA PRO A 38 15.32 -5.60 5.56
C PRO A 38 16.77 -6.01 5.86
N ASN A 39 17.11 -6.12 7.13
CA ASN A 39 18.26 -6.90 7.59
C ASN A 39 17.98 -8.42 7.48
N GLU A 40 18.97 -9.26 7.80
CA GLU A 40 18.91 -10.71 7.57
C GLU A 40 17.67 -11.41 8.20
N ASP A 41 17.25 -10.97 9.39
CA ASP A 41 16.11 -11.55 10.11
C ASP A 41 14.81 -10.75 9.95
N TRP A 42 14.80 -9.74 9.09
CA TRP A 42 13.65 -8.88 8.79
C TRP A 42 13.11 -8.08 9.99
N SER A 43 13.89 -7.94 11.06
CA SER A 43 13.51 -7.16 12.24
C SER A 43 13.71 -5.65 12.06
N VAL A 44 14.61 -5.23 11.18
CA VAL A 44 14.96 -3.83 10.94
C VAL A 44 14.99 -3.53 9.44
N PHE A 45 14.45 -2.39 9.05
CA PHE A 45 14.41 -1.93 7.66
C PHE A 45 15.21 -0.63 7.51
N THR A 46 15.96 -0.50 6.41
CA THR A 46 16.75 0.69 6.09
C THR A 46 16.34 1.28 4.73
N PRO A 47 15.86 2.53 4.66
CA PRO A 47 15.50 3.38 5.79
C PRO A 47 14.28 2.83 6.56
N GLY A 48 14.12 3.28 7.80
CA GLY A 48 13.02 2.88 8.66
C GLY A 48 11.69 3.55 8.29
N LYS A 49 10.60 3.07 8.89
CA LYS A 49 9.24 3.53 8.60
C LYS A 49 9.03 5.01 8.93
N GLU A 50 9.76 5.54 9.90
CA GLU A 50 9.75 6.96 10.22
C GLU A 50 10.13 7.84 9.02
N ILE A 51 11.00 7.34 8.13
CA ILE A 51 11.35 8.00 6.87
C ILE A 51 10.39 7.57 5.77
N THR A 52 10.18 6.26 5.58
CA THR A 52 9.44 5.77 4.41
C THR A 52 7.93 6.04 4.47
N HIS A 53 7.34 6.10 5.65
CA HIS A 53 5.92 6.42 5.82
C HIS A 53 5.71 7.89 6.23
N TRP A 54 6.74 8.72 6.05
CA TRP A 54 6.66 10.17 6.26
C TRP A 54 6.12 10.54 7.65
N HIS A 55 6.63 9.88 8.70
CA HIS A 55 6.08 10.12 10.03
C HIS A 55 6.43 11.51 10.55
N LYS A 56 5.50 12.12 11.29
CA LYS A 56 5.77 13.33 12.07
C LYS A 56 6.91 13.07 13.06
N LYS A 57 7.78 14.07 13.24
CA LYS A 57 8.93 13.96 14.13
C LYS A 57 8.48 13.59 15.56
N GLY A 58 8.95 12.43 16.04
CA GLY A 58 8.64 11.93 17.38
C GLY A 58 7.25 11.27 17.50
N SER A 59 6.59 10.96 16.39
CA SER A 59 5.29 10.28 16.34
C SER A 59 5.30 9.14 15.31
N ALA A 60 4.31 8.26 15.38
CA ALA A 60 4.02 7.26 14.34
C ALA A 60 2.90 7.72 13.39
N GLU A 61 2.45 8.97 13.52
CA GLU A 61 1.45 9.57 12.64
C GLU A 61 2.07 9.93 11.28
N ILE A 62 1.42 9.51 10.20
CA ILE A 62 1.82 9.80 8.82
C ILE A 62 1.50 11.27 8.48
N ASP A 63 2.47 12.02 7.98
CA ASP A 63 2.31 13.39 7.50
C ASP A 63 2.20 13.45 5.97
N ALA A 64 1.07 12.95 5.45
CA ALA A 64 0.83 12.94 4.01
C ALA A 64 0.79 14.35 3.41
N GLU A 65 0.41 15.36 4.20
CA GLU A 65 0.34 16.75 3.76
C GLU A 65 1.72 17.37 3.57
N ASP A 66 2.66 17.15 4.52
CA ASP A 66 4.06 17.56 4.33
C ASP A 66 4.68 16.91 3.08
N PHE A 67 4.43 15.61 2.88
CA PHE A 67 4.88 14.91 1.68
C PHE A 67 4.36 15.58 0.40
N ARG A 68 3.05 15.87 0.35
CA ARG A 68 2.40 16.52 -0.79
C ARG A 68 3.01 17.90 -1.06
N GLN A 69 3.17 18.72 -0.03
CA GLN A 69 3.77 20.05 -0.14
C GLN A 69 5.20 19.99 -0.68
N LYS A 70 5.92 18.92 -0.38
CA LYS A 70 7.31 18.76 -0.80
C LYS A 70 7.47 18.19 -2.22
N TYR A 71 6.66 17.21 -2.62
CA TYR A 71 6.90 16.44 -3.85
C TYR A 71 5.86 16.61 -4.95
N LEU A 72 4.67 17.17 -4.66
CA LEU A 72 3.57 17.24 -5.64
C LEU A 72 3.34 18.64 -6.21
N GLN A 73 4.24 19.60 -5.95
CA GLN A 73 4.13 20.97 -6.47
C GLN A 73 4.51 21.08 -7.95
N VAL A 74 5.37 20.19 -8.44
CA VAL A 74 5.87 20.19 -9.82
C VAL A 74 5.36 18.94 -10.54
N LYS A 75 4.72 19.13 -11.69
CA LYS A 75 4.19 18.05 -12.53
C LYS A 75 5.18 17.67 -13.64
N ASP A 76 6.32 17.13 -13.24
CA ASP A 76 7.35 16.60 -14.17
C ASP A 76 7.19 15.08 -14.42
N ASP A 77 8.19 14.45 -15.01
CA ASP A 77 8.18 13.00 -15.31
C ASP A 77 8.17 12.11 -14.06
N LYS A 78 8.50 12.65 -12.88
CA LYS A 78 8.45 11.92 -11.60
C LYS A 78 7.11 12.06 -10.89
N TYR A 79 6.25 12.97 -11.35
CA TYR A 79 4.96 13.25 -10.72
C TYR A 79 4.09 12.00 -10.53
N PRO A 80 3.92 11.07 -11.50
CA PRO A 80 3.11 9.87 -11.28
C PRO A 80 3.63 9.02 -10.12
N PHE A 81 4.96 8.86 -9.99
CA PHE A 81 5.56 8.11 -8.89
C PHE A 81 5.28 8.76 -7.54
N TYR A 82 5.51 10.06 -7.40
CA TYR A 82 5.23 10.75 -6.15
C TYR A 82 3.74 10.76 -5.81
N LEU A 83 2.87 10.85 -6.82
CA LEU A 83 1.43 10.79 -6.58
C LEU A 83 1.02 9.40 -6.08
N GLY A 84 1.60 8.34 -6.64
CA GLY A 84 1.40 6.98 -6.13
C GLY A 84 1.88 6.81 -4.70
N TYR A 85 3.04 7.39 -4.36
CA TYR A 85 3.56 7.41 -2.99
C TYR A 85 2.60 8.12 -2.04
N TYR A 86 2.09 9.28 -2.44
CA TYR A 86 1.11 10.02 -1.65
C TYR A 86 -0.18 9.20 -1.44
N PHE A 87 -0.66 8.50 -2.47
CA PHE A 87 -1.85 7.64 -2.34
C PHE A 87 -1.61 6.45 -1.42
N HIS A 88 -0.40 5.90 -1.39
CA HIS A 88 -0.03 4.92 -0.37
C HIS A 88 -0.19 5.50 1.04
N LEU A 89 0.39 6.68 1.31
CA LEU A 89 0.32 7.31 2.63
C LEU A 89 -1.14 7.54 3.06
N LEU A 90 -1.98 8.04 2.17
CA LEU A 90 -3.41 8.21 2.44
C LEU A 90 -4.11 6.86 2.70
N THR A 91 -3.83 5.84 1.89
CA THR A 91 -4.37 4.48 2.10
C THR A 91 -4.03 3.96 3.49
N ASP A 92 -2.80 4.19 3.94
CA ASP A 92 -2.33 3.73 5.24
C ASP A 92 -2.92 4.49 6.42
N ILE A 93 -3.21 5.78 6.24
CA ILE A 93 -4.03 6.55 7.17
C ILE A 93 -5.42 5.93 7.28
N ALA A 94 -6.10 5.69 6.14
CA ALA A 94 -7.44 5.09 6.12
C ALA A 94 -7.44 3.67 6.74
N TRP A 95 -6.40 2.87 6.45
CA TRP A 95 -6.26 1.53 7.01
C TRP A 95 -6.06 1.56 8.52
N SER A 96 -5.28 2.52 9.04
CA SER A 96 -5.07 2.67 10.49
C SER A 96 -6.37 3.00 11.21
N GLU A 97 -7.22 3.85 10.62
CA GLU A 97 -8.56 4.17 11.09
C GLU A 97 -9.51 2.95 11.04
N PHE A 98 -9.50 2.20 9.92
CA PHE A 98 -10.24 0.96 9.77
C PHE A 98 -9.83 -0.08 10.83
N TYR A 99 -8.54 -0.35 10.95
CA TYR A 99 -8.00 -1.34 11.87
C TYR A 99 -8.23 -0.94 13.33
N ARG A 100 -8.22 0.36 13.67
CA ARG A 100 -8.58 0.83 15.02
C ARG A 100 -10.03 0.45 15.37
N ARG A 101 -10.96 0.54 14.41
CA ARG A 101 -12.35 0.09 14.60
C ARG A 101 -12.42 -1.43 14.75
N LYS A 102 -11.77 -2.19 13.87
CA LYS A 102 -11.70 -3.65 13.95
C LYS A 102 -11.15 -4.13 15.31
N LYS A 103 -10.10 -3.48 15.83
CA LYS A 103 -9.51 -3.78 17.15
C LYS A 103 -10.50 -3.69 18.31
N ALA A 104 -11.56 -2.89 18.19
CA ALA A 104 -12.57 -2.73 19.23
C ALA A 104 -13.65 -3.83 19.17
N GLU A 105 -13.72 -4.61 18.09
CA GLU A 105 -14.67 -5.72 17.98
C GLU A 105 -14.28 -6.86 18.92
N PRO A 106 -15.25 -7.58 19.53
CA PRO A 106 -14.97 -8.65 20.48
C PRO A 106 -13.98 -9.69 19.94
N LEU A 107 -14.16 -10.12 18.70
CA LEU A 107 -13.32 -11.13 18.06
C LEU A 107 -11.83 -10.73 18.01
N TYR A 108 -11.54 -9.47 17.69
CA TYR A 108 -10.17 -8.94 17.68
C TYR A 108 -9.65 -8.70 19.09
N ALA A 109 -10.46 -8.04 19.92
CA ALA A 109 -10.09 -7.61 21.27
C ALA A 109 -9.74 -8.80 22.16
N GLU A 110 -10.53 -9.88 22.11
CA GLU A 110 -10.30 -11.09 22.91
C GLU A 110 -9.01 -11.80 22.52
N GLY A 111 -8.72 -11.93 21.21
CA GLY A 111 -7.51 -12.59 20.73
C GLY A 111 -6.25 -11.80 21.10
N LEU A 112 -6.26 -10.49 20.85
CA LEU A 112 -5.13 -9.60 21.15
C LEU A 112 -4.87 -9.41 22.65
N ALA A 113 -5.91 -9.48 23.49
CA ALA A 113 -5.76 -9.43 24.94
C ALA A 113 -5.12 -10.71 25.51
N LYS A 114 -5.38 -11.87 24.88
CA LYS A 114 -4.80 -13.16 25.29
C LYS A 114 -3.35 -13.30 24.83
N ASP A 115 -3.06 -12.90 23.58
CA ASP A 115 -1.72 -12.95 23.01
C ASP A 115 -1.48 -11.77 22.07
N PRO A 116 -0.55 -10.85 22.37
CA PRO A 116 -0.18 -9.79 21.44
C PRO A 116 0.30 -10.28 20.07
N LYS A 117 0.84 -11.51 19.98
CA LYS A 117 1.26 -12.12 18.70
C LYS A 117 0.07 -12.60 17.85
N PHE A 118 -1.15 -12.59 18.39
CA PHE A 118 -2.37 -12.91 17.65
C PHE A 118 -2.62 -12.01 16.43
N ILE A 119 -1.94 -10.86 16.38
CA ILE A 119 -1.89 -10.03 15.17
C ILE A 119 -1.43 -10.80 13.92
N TRP A 120 -0.58 -11.83 14.07
CA TRP A 120 -0.14 -12.65 12.94
C TRP A 120 -1.29 -13.51 12.39
N THR A 121 -2.11 -14.11 13.26
CA THR A 121 -3.35 -14.81 12.85
C THR A 121 -4.32 -13.87 12.13
N ILE A 122 -4.47 -12.65 12.63
CA ILE A 122 -5.32 -11.63 11.96
C ILE A 122 -4.75 -11.29 10.57
N LYS A 123 -3.43 -11.11 10.45
CA LYS A 123 -2.77 -10.78 9.19
C LYS A 123 -2.83 -11.92 8.17
N GLU A 124 -2.83 -13.18 8.61
CA GLU A 124 -3.06 -14.32 7.71
C GLU A 124 -4.39 -14.17 6.96
N ASP A 125 -5.42 -13.60 7.58
CA ASP A 125 -6.70 -13.32 6.89
C ASP A 125 -6.59 -12.15 5.93
N TRP A 126 -5.83 -11.11 6.28
CA TRP A 126 -5.62 -9.97 5.40
C TRP A 126 -4.94 -10.38 4.10
N TYR A 127 -3.84 -11.13 4.19
CA TYR A 127 -3.15 -11.68 3.02
C TYR A 127 -3.96 -12.80 2.35
N GLY A 128 -4.72 -13.57 3.12
CA GLY A 128 -5.69 -14.53 2.60
C GLY A 128 -6.68 -13.91 1.61
N GLN A 129 -7.24 -12.74 1.96
CA GLN A 129 -8.13 -11.99 1.07
C GLN A 129 -7.42 -11.49 -0.19
N ASP A 130 -6.14 -11.11 -0.10
CA ASP A 130 -5.36 -10.75 -1.29
C ASP A 130 -5.27 -11.93 -2.26
N PHE A 131 -4.94 -13.14 -1.78
CA PHE A 131 -4.85 -14.33 -2.62
C PHE A 131 -6.19 -14.67 -3.28
N VAL A 132 -7.29 -14.63 -2.52
CA VAL A 132 -8.64 -14.88 -3.05
C VAL A 132 -9.00 -13.83 -4.11
N PHE A 133 -8.66 -12.57 -3.88
CA PHE A 133 -8.89 -11.50 -4.85
C PHE A 133 -8.09 -11.75 -6.15
N LEU A 134 -6.80 -12.04 -6.05
CA LEU A 134 -5.94 -12.27 -7.21
C LEU A 134 -6.40 -13.46 -8.06
N GLN A 135 -6.83 -14.57 -7.44
CA GLN A 135 -7.37 -15.73 -8.17
C GLN A 135 -8.61 -15.39 -9.01
N LYS A 136 -9.46 -14.48 -8.52
CA LYS A 136 -10.69 -14.05 -9.19
C LYS A 136 -10.46 -12.96 -10.24
N ASN A 137 -9.29 -12.33 -10.25
CA ASN A 137 -8.99 -11.17 -11.09
C ASN A 137 -7.66 -11.36 -11.85
N PRO A 138 -7.60 -12.28 -12.84
CA PRO A 138 -6.37 -12.57 -13.59
C PRO A 138 -5.85 -11.38 -14.42
N ASP A 139 -6.73 -10.43 -14.77
CA ASP A 139 -6.37 -9.23 -15.54
C ASP A 139 -5.95 -8.03 -14.66
N PHE A 140 -5.83 -8.25 -13.34
CA PHE A 140 -5.47 -7.20 -12.39
C PHE A 140 -4.05 -6.65 -12.61
N VAL A 141 -3.83 -5.37 -12.27
CA VAL A 141 -2.55 -4.66 -12.48
C VAL A 141 -1.33 -5.32 -11.83
N PHE A 142 -1.55 -6.14 -10.79
CA PHE A 142 -0.48 -7.00 -10.26
C PHE A 142 0.12 -7.89 -11.36
N PHE A 143 -0.72 -8.59 -12.13
CA PHE A 143 -0.26 -9.52 -13.17
C PHE A 143 0.15 -8.81 -14.46
N THR A 144 -0.58 -7.76 -14.84
CA THR A 144 -0.43 -7.11 -16.15
C THR A 144 0.62 -6.01 -16.16
N VAL A 145 0.90 -5.39 -15.02
CA VAL A 145 1.85 -4.26 -14.91
C VAL A 145 2.95 -4.55 -13.90
N PHE A 146 2.63 -4.94 -12.66
CA PHE A 146 3.61 -5.02 -11.57
C PHE A 146 4.59 -6.19 -11.68
N ALA A 147 4.09 -7.44 -11.72
CA ALA A 147 4.88 -8.67 -11.77
C ALA A 147 5.80 -8.79 -13.01
N PRO A 148 5.45 -8.23 -14.18
CA PRO A 148 6.36 -8.17 -15.32
C PRO A 148 7.61 -7.29 -15.11
N ILE A 149 7.59 -6.34 -14.17
CA ILE A 149 8.72 -5.40 -13.94
C ILE A 149 9.94 -6.19 -13.42
N LYS A 150 10.99 -6.28 -14.25
CA LYS A 150 12.24 -6.96 -13.90
C LYS A 150 13.25 -6.05 -13.22
N SER A 151 13.18 -4.76 -13.51
CA SER A 151 14.05 -3.74 -12.93
C SER A 151 13.33 -2.41 -12.89
N PHE A 152 13.44 -1.73 -11.77
CA PHE A 152 12.97 -0.37 -11.55
C PHE A 152 14.03 0.38 -10.75
N ALA A 153 14.76 1.28 -11.41
CA ALA A 153 15.87 2.00 -10.81
C ALA A 153 15.36 3.15 -9.94
N ASN A 154 15.92 3.31 -8.75
CA ASN A 154 15.61 4.48 -7.93
C ASN A 154 16.25 5.75 -8.51
N ARG A 155 15.40 6.70 -8.91
CA ARG A 155 15.74 8.07 -9.32
C ARG A 155 14.93 9.14 -8.56
N TYR A 156 14.25 8.73 -7.49
CA TYR A 156 13.20 9.49 -6.82
C TYR A 156 13.63 9.98 -5.43
N PHE A 157 14.31 9.14 -4.66
CA PHE A 157 14.71 9.47 -3.30
C PHE A 157 16.16 9.09 -3.01
N ASP A 158 16.91 10.01 -2.40
CA ASP A 158 18.31 9.75 -2.02
C ASP A 158 18.42 8.81 -0.81
N PHE A 159 17.32 8.62 -0.06
CA PHE A 159 17.30 7.75 1.12
C PHE A 159 17.11 6.27 0.80
N TYR A 160 16.76 5.92 -0.44
CA TYR A 160 16.70 4.53 -0.88
C TYR A 160 17.97 4.14 -1.65
N PRO A 161 18.49 2.92 -1.46
CA PRO A 161 19.51 2.39 -2.36
C PRO A 161 18.93 2.18 -3.77
N ALA A 162 19.82 2.08 -4.77
CA ALA A 162 19.45 2.06 -6.19
C ALA A 162 18.49 0.90 -6.54
N GLU A 163 18.65 -0.23 -5.88
CA GLU A 163 17.95 -1.49 -6.11
C GLU A 163 16.71 -1.69 -5.21
N ALA A 164 16.39 -0.74 -4.32
CA ALA A 164 15.35 -0.91 -3.31
C ALA A 164 13.99 -1.33 -3.90
N PHE A 165 13.56 -0.65 -4.97
CA PHE A 165 12.30 -0.92 -5.64
C PHE A 165 12.33 -2.25 -6.40
N SER A 166 13.41 -2.53 -7.12
CA SER A 166 13.56 -3.79 -7.87
C SER A 166 13.50 -5.01 -6.94
N ARG A 167 14.17 -4.93 -5.78
CA ARG A 167 14.15 -5.96 -4.75
C ARG A 167 12.74 -6.20 -4.23
N GLN A 168 12.03 -5.13 -3.87
CA GLN A 168 10.69 -5.24 -3.28
C GLN A 168 9.67 -5.76 -4.30
N ILE A 169 9.75 -5.31 -5.56
CA ILE A 169 8.93 -5.83 -6.66
C ILE A 169 9.15 -7.34 -6.82
N GLY A 170 10.41 -7.79 -6.85
CA GLY A 170 10.75 -9.21 -6.94
C GLY A 170 10.17 -10.02 -5.78
N TYR A 171 10.36 -9.54 -4.55
CA TYR A 171 9.86 -10.20 -3.34
C TYR A 171 8.32 -10.31 -3.33
N ILE A 172 7.60 -9.22 -3.59
CA ILE A 172 6.13 -9.22 -3.64
C ILE A 172 5.62 -10.13 -4.76
N THR A 173 6.28 -10.10 -5.92
CA THR A 173 5.93 -10.95 -7.06
C THR A 173 6.09 -12.42 -6.71
N GLU A 174 7.22 -12.81 -6.13
CA GLU A 174 7.45 -14.20 -5.69
C GLU A 174 6.45 -14.63 -4.62
N PHE A 175 6.16 -13.76 -3.64
CA PHE A 175 5.19 -14.03 -2.58
C PHE A 175 3.80 -14.35 -3.13
N TYR A 176 3.28 -13.55 -4.06
CA TYR A 176 1.94 -13.76 -4.59
C TYR A 176 1.85 -14.84 -5.69
N LEU A 177 2.93 -15.09 -6.44
CA LEU A 177 2.95 -16.14 -7.47
C LEU A 177 3.23 -17.54 -6.92
N SER A 178 3.85 -17.66 -5.74
CA SER A 178 4.17 -18.95 -5.12
C SER A 178 3.06 -19.52 -4.23
N ALA A 179 2.01 -18.73 -3.97
CA ALA A 179 0.99 -19.10 -3.01
C ALA A 179 0.02 -20.17 -3.53
N ALA A 180 -0.39 -21.06 -2.62
CA ALA A 180 -1.43 -22.04 -2.88
C ALA A 180 -2.82 -21.39 -2.94
N VAL A 181 -3.79 -22.14 -3.47
CA VAL A 181 -5.18 -21.71 -3.49
C VAL A 181 -5.73 -21.67 -2.06
N GLU A 182 -6.11 -20.48 -1.60
CA GLU A 182 -6.83 -20.27 -0.34
C GLU A 182 -8.33 -20.58 -0.48
N ASN A 183 -8.85 -21.50 0.32
CA ASN A 183 -10.28 -21.86 0.35
C ASN A 183 -10.80 -22.05 1.79
N ARG A 184 -10.27 -21.25 2.72
CA ARG A 184 -10.69 -21.24 4.13
C ARG A 184 -11.56 -20.02 4.42
N GLU A 185 -12.19 -20.02 5.60
CA GLU A 185 -12.87 -18.83 6.11
C GLU A 185 -11.86 -17.81 6.64
N PHE A 186 -12.23 -16.53 6.53
CA PHE A 186 -11.45 -15.37 6.97
C PHE A 186 -12.23 -14.56 8.02
N PRO A 187 -12.37 -15.07 9.25
CA PRO A 187 -13.19 -14.44 10.28
C PRO A 187 -12.70 -13.04 10.70
N TYR A 188 -11.43 -12.71 10.49
CA TYR A 188 -10.88 -11.40 10.87
C TYR A 188 -11.03 -10.35 9.76
N LEU A 189 -11.16 -10.76 8.49
CA LEU A 189 -11.42 -9.84 7.40
C LEU A 189 -12.15 -10.55 6.27
N SER A 190 -13.42 -10.19 6.06
CA SER A 190 -14.20 -10.69 4.94
C SER A 190 -13.86 -9.97 3.63
N ALA A 191 -14.18 -10.61 2.50
CA ALA A 191 -14.02 -10.00 1.18
C ALA A 191 -14.85 -8.71 1.06
N ALA A 192 -16.08 -8.71 1.58
CA ALA A 192 -16.96 -7.54 1.57
C ALA A 192 -16.38 -6.35 2.35
N GLU A 193 -15.75 -6.60 3.51
CA GLU A 193 -15.08 -5.53 4.27
C GLU A 193 -13.88 -4.96 3.52
N MET A 194 -13.05 -5.83 2.91
CA MET A 194 -11.93 -5.37 2.10
C MET A 194 -12.40 -4.59 0.87
N ASP A 195 -13.48 -5.04 0.21
CA ASP A 195 -14.07 -4.37 -0.94
C ASP A 195 -14.64 -3.00 -0.56
N SER A 196 -15.35 -2.90 0.57
CA SER A 196 -15.85 -1.62 1.10
C SER A 196 -14.71 -0.68 1.46
N PHE A 197 -13.67 -1.19 2.13
CA PHE A 197 -12.47 -0.42 2.47
C PHE A 197 -11.83 0.17 1.20
N VAL A 198 -11.58 -0.64 0.18
CA VAL A 198 -10.97 -0.19 -1.08
C VAL A 198 -11.84 0.86 -1.77
N ALA A 199 -13.14 0.60 -1.92
CA ALA A 199 -14.05 1.51 -2.61
C ALA A 199 -14.19 2.86 -1.89
N GLU A 200 -14.41 2.86 -0.58
CA GLU A 200 -14.53 4.08 0.23
C GLU A 200 -13.22 4.88 0.24
N THR A 201 -12.09 4.19 0.39
CA THR A 201 -10.75 4.82 0.42
C THR A 201 -10.41 5.43 -0.94
N ALA A 202 -10.68 4.74 -2.04
CA ALA A 202 -10.44 5.28 -3.38
C ALA A 202 -11.27 6.55 -3.64
N VAL A 203 -12.55 6.56 -3.27
CA VAL A 203 -13.41 7.75 -3.38
C VAL A 203 -12.93 8.90 -2.51
N TRP A 204 -12.49 8.60 -1.28
CA TRP A 204 -11.93 9.62 -0.39
C TRP A 204 -10.63 10.22 -0.96
N ILE A 205 -9.68 9.38 -1.40
CA ILE A 205 -8.42 9.84 -2.03
C ILE A 205 -8.71 10.67 -3.28
N GLU A 206 -9.68 10.26 -4.11
CA GLU A 206 -10.04 11.01 -5.33
C GLU A 206 -10.55 12.42 -4.98
N ARG A 207 -11.36 12.55 -3.92
CA ARG A 207 -11.82 13.85 -3.42
C ARG A 207 -10.68 14.71 -2.89
N GLU A 208 -9.78 14.13 -2.10
CA GLU A 208 -8.62 14.86 -1.57
C GLU A 208 -7.71 15.34 -2.72
N TRP A 209 -7.45 14.48 -3.70
CA TRP A 209 -6.67 14.84 -4.87
C TRP A 209 -7.34 15.92 -5.73
N GLN A 210 -8.66 15.88 -5.91
CA GLN A 210 -9.41 16.87 -6.68
C GLN A 210 -9.42 18.26 -6.02
N LYS A 211 -9.66 18.35 -4.71
CA LYS A 211 -9.60 19.63 -3.97
C LYS A 211 -8.26 20.35 -4.20
N GLN A 212 -7.17 19.58 -4.24
CA GLN A 212 -5.83 20.12 -4.47
C GLN A 212 -5.62 20.65 -5.89
N GLN A 213 -6.34 20.13 -6.89
CA GLN A 213 -6.29 20.69 -8.25
C GLN A 213 -7.03 22.03 -8.33
N GLU A 214 -8.11 22.19 -7.54
CA GLU A 214 -8.91 23.42 -7.51
C GLU A 214 -8.20 24.55 -6.77
N GLU A 215 -7.46 24.26 -5.69
CA GLU A 215 -6.66 25.24 -4.94
C GLU A 215 -5.42 25.76 -5.70
N ALA A 216 -5.02 25.07 -6.76
CA ALA A 216 -3.88 25.44 -7.61
C ALA A 216 -4.25 26.34 -8.81
N LEU A 217 -5.55 26.68 -8.97
CA LEU A 217 -6.10 27.55 -10.01
C LEU A 217 -6.42 28.95 -9.46
#